data_AF-A0A378ZSQ6-F1
#
_entry.id   AF-A0A378ZSQ6-F1
#
_cell.length_a   1.000
_cell.length_b   1.000
_cell.length_c   1.000
_cell.angle_alpha   90.00
_cell.angle_beta   90.00
_cell.angle_gamma   90.00
#
_symmetry.space_group_name_H-M   'P 1'
#
loop_
_entity.id
_entity.type
_entity.pdbx_description
1 polymer ?
#
loop_
_entity_poly.entity_id
_entity_poly.type
_entity_poly.pdbx_seq_one_letter_code
_entity_poly.pdbx_strand_id
1 'polypeptide(L)'
;MDGQMDISITRFEVEDVARYLRATLNQASRIRSNAPAGSYLDTVLARTIEGLELELAQLKFLLADPEFPVPSAQPSPPPMTRMRRAM
;
A
#
# COMPACT_ATOMS: atom_id res chain seq x y z
N MET A 1 -0.14 -19.95 -26.77
CA MET A 1 0.92 -19.12 -26.16
C MET A 1 0.18 -18.10 -25.32
N ASP A 2 -0.24 -18.52 -24.14
CA ASP A 2 -0.95 -17.63 -23.22
C ASP A 2 0.09 -16.69 -22.60
N GLY A 3 -0.01 -15.41 -22.95
CA GLY A 3 0.82 -14.37 -22.37
C GLY A 3 0.47 -14.23 -20.90
N GLN A 4 1.24 -14.88 -20.04
CA GLN A 4 1.19 -14.66 -18.61
C GLN A 4 1.57 -13.20 -18.36
N MET A 5 0.56 -12.37 -18.08
CA MET A 5 0.80 -11.03 -17.55
C MET A 5 1.36 -11.22 -16.14
N ASP A 6 2.70 -11.21 -16.03
CA ASP A 6 3.36 -11.16 -14.74
C ASP A 6 2.94 -9.86 -14.04
N ILE A 7 2.00 -9.97 -13.11
CA ILE A 7 1.59 -8.86 -12.24
C ILE A 7 2.76 -8.57 -11.32
N SER A 8 3.63 -7.65 -11.75
CA SER A 8 4.77 -7.19 -10.97
C SER A 8 4.28 -6.16 -9.95
N ILE A 9 4.04 -6.60 -8.72
CA ILE A 9 3.72 -5.73 -7.59
C ILE A 9 5.01 -5.08 -7.08
N THR A 10 5.00 -3.76 -6.98
CA THR A 10 6.13 -2.95 -6.53
C THR A 10 6.03 -2.60 -5.04
N ARG A 11 7.17 -2.25 -4.44
CA ARG A 11 7.29 -1.71 -3.08
C ARG A 11 6.32 -0.55 -2.84
N PHE A 12 6.24 0.39 -3.77
CA PHE A 12 5.38 1.56 -3.63
C PHE A 12 3.89 1.19 -3.58
N GLU A 13 3.45 0.25 -4.40
CA GLU A 13 2.06 -0.22 -4.38
C GLU A 13 1.72 -0.90 -3.04
N VAL A 14 2.63 -1.71 -2.50
CA VAL A 14 2.44 -2.33 -1.17
C VAL A 14 2.44 -1.28 -0.05
N GLU A 15 3.30 -0.27 -0.12
CA GLU A 15 3.31 0.85 0.83
C GLU A 15 2.01 1.65 0.80
N ASP A 16 1.45 1.88 -0.39
CA ASP A 16 0.18 2.58 -0.55
C ASP A 16 -0.99 1.77 0.03
N VAL A 17 -1.02 0.45 -0.21
CA VAL A 17 -2.00 -0.44 0.42
C VAL A 17 -1.83 -0.41 1.95
N ALA A 18 -0.61 -0.50 2.47
CA ALA A 18 -0.36 -0.43 3.90
C ALA A 18 -0.81 0.90 4.52
N ARG A 19 -0.63 2.02 3.80
CA ARG A 19 -1.12 3.34 4.22
C ARG A 19 -2.65 3.38 4.25
N TYR A 20 -3.31 2.83 3.23
CA TYR A 20 -4.76 2.73 3.19
C TYR A 20 -5.31 1.89 4.33
N LEU A 21 -4.80 0.67 4.54
CA LEU A 21 -5.25 -0.20 5.62
C LEU A 21 -5.03 0.43 7.00
N ARG A 22 -3.94 1.18 7.20
CA ARG A 22 -3.71 1.92 8.45
C ARG A 22 -4.79 2.97 8.70
N ALA A 23 -5.20 3.71 7.67
CA ALA A 23 -6.27 4.69 7.77
C ALA A 23 -7.61 4.01 8.09
N THR A 24 -7.91 2.90 7.41
CA THR A 24 -9.11 2.09 7.65
C THR A 24 -9.15 1.53 9.07
N LEU A 25 -8.03 1.01 9.58
CA LEU A 25 -7.90 0.54 10.97
C LEU A 25 -8.22 1.67 11.96
N ASN A 26 -7.61 2.85 11.77
CA ASN A 26 -7.88 4.00 12.63
C ASN A 26 -9.36 4.40 12.62
N GLN A 27 -9.99 4.33 11.44
CA GLN A 27 -11.41 4.61 11.31
C GLN A 27 -12.30 3.57 11.99
N ALA A 28 -12.01 2.27 11.80
CA ALA A 28 -12.72 1.18 12.45
C ALA A 28 -12.65 1.29 13.98
N SER A 29 -11.47 1.58 14.52
CA SER A 29 -11.26 1.81 15.95
C SER A 29 -12.08 3.00 16.48
N ARG A 30 -12.13 4.11 15.74
CA ARG A 30 -12.96 5.28 16.09
C ARG A 30 -14.46 4.99 16.06
N ILE A 31 -14.92 4.20 15.10
CA ILE A 31 -16.34 3.81 15.05
C ILE A 31 -16.65 2.89 16.23
N ARG A 32 -15.78 1.91 16.50
CA ARG A 32 -15.96 0.94 17.58
C ARG A 32 -15.99 1.59 18.95
N SER A 33 -15.16 2.61 19.20
CA SER A 33 -15.17 3.34 20.48
C SER A 33 -16.50 4.03 20.80
N ASN A 34 -17.37 4.18 19.80
CA ASN A 34 -18.72 4.75 19.95
C ASN A 34 -19.83 3.70 19.75
N ALA A 35 -19.48 2.44 19.47
CA ALA A 35 -20.46 1.36 19.32
C ALA A 35 -20.94 0.87 20.69
N PRO A 36 -22.24 0.56 20.85
CA PRO A 36 -22.72 -0.07 22.08
C PRO A 36 -22.01 -1.39 22.33
N ALA A 37 -21.46 -1.58 23.53
CA ALA A 37 -20.73 -2.78 23.90
C ALA A 37 -21.58 -4.04 23.71
N GLY A 38 -21.00 -5.08 23.10
CA GLY A 38 -21.71 -6.34 22.83
C GLY A 38 -22.76 -6.25 21.71
N SER A 39 -22.90 -5.10 21.05
CA SER A 39 -23.71 -5.02 19.84
C SER A 39 -23.09 -5.82 18.69
N TYR A 40 -23.91 -6.14 17.70
CA TYR A 40 -23.42 -6.73 16.45
C TYR A 40 -22.33 -5.87 15.81
N LEU A 41 -22.49 -4.54 15.82
CA LEU A 41 -21.52 -3.62 15.26
C LEU A 41 -20.18 -3.65 16.01
N ASP A 42 -20.20 -3.69 17.35
CA ASP A 42 -18.98 -3.85 18.16
C ASP A 42 -18.26 -5.16 17.83
N THR A 43 -19.00 -6.26 17.71
CA THR A 43 -18.43 -7.58 17.38
C THR A 43 -17.83 -7.60 15.97
N VAL A 44 -18.52 -7.04 14.98
CA VAL A 44 -18.02 -6.94 13.61
C VAL A 44 -16.77 -6.07 13.56
N LEU A 45 -16.79 -4.89 14.19
CA LEU A 45 -15.64 -4.00 14.20
C LEU A 45 -14.45 -4.60 14.94
N ALA A 46 -14.66 -5.38 16.01
CA ALA A 46 -13.59 -6.09 16.69
C ALA A 46 -12.86 -7.06 15.73
N ARG A 47 -13.62 -7.90 15.02
CA ARG A 47 -13.05 -8.85 14.03
C ARG A 47 -12.39 -8.13 12.85
N THR A 48 -12.99 -7.05 12.37
CA THR A 48 -12.42 -6.24 11.29
C THR A 48 -11.10 -5.61 11.72
N ILE A 49 -11.01 -5.10 12.95
CA ILE A 49 -9.77 -4.54 13.51
C ILE A 49 -8.69 -5.61 13.59
N GLU A 50 -9.00 -6.79 14.14
CA GLU A 50 -8.06 -7.91 14.23
C GLU A 50 -7.53 -8.33 12.84
N GLY A 51 -8.41 -8.41 11.84
CA GLY A 51 -8.02 -8.70 10.46
C GLY A 51 -7.10 -7.64 9.86
N LEU A 52 -7.43 -6.36 10.02
CA LEU A 52 -6.62 -5.25 9.53
C LEU A 52 -5.23 -5.22 10.20
N GLU A 53 -5.15 -5.51 11.49
CA GLU A 53 -3.88 -5.60 12.22
C GLU A 53 -3.00 -6.73 11.69
N LEU A 54 -3.58 -7.90 11.42
CA LEU A 54 -2.87 -9.03 10.83
C LEU A 54 -2.36 -8.71 9.43
N GLU A 55 -3.22 -8.18 8.55
CA GLU A 55 -2.82 -7.79 7.19
C GLU A 55 -1.70 -6.75 7.21
N LEU A 56 -1.81 -5.72 8.07
CA LEU A 56 -0.74 -4.73 8.24
C LEU A 56 0.58 -5.35 8.73
N ALA A 57 0.53 -6.38 9.58
CA ALA A 57 1.73 -7.09 10.01
C ALA A 57 2.36 -7.89 8.86
N GLN A 58 1.54 -8.53 8.02
CA GLN A 58 2.00 -9.25 6.83
C GLN A 58 2.64 -8.30 5.81
N LEU A 59 2.02 -7.15 5.53
CA LEU A 59 2.59 -6.16 4.62
C LEU A 59 3.91 -5.58 5.16
N LYS A 60 4.00 -5.34 6.48
CA LYS A 60 5.27 -4.93 7.11
C LYS A 60 6.36 -5.98 6.96
N PHE A 61 6.02 -7.25 7.14
CA PHE A 61 6.96 -8.36 6.93
C PHE A 61 7.46 -8.38 5.48
N LEU A 62 6.55 -8.26 4.51
CA LEU A 62 6.89 -8.22 3.09
C LEU A 62 7.80 -7.03 2.75
N LEU A 63 7.48 -5.83 3.26
CA LEU A 63 8.27 -4.62 3.04
C LEU A 63 9.63 -4.66 3.74
N ALA A 64 9.82 -5.52 4.75
CA ALA A 64 11.12 -5.69 5.40
C ALA A 64 12.12 -6.49 4.55
N ASP A 65 11.65 -7.19 3.51
CA ASP A 65 12.49 -7.90 2.57
C ASP A 65 13.28 -6.90 1.69
N PRO A 66 14.62 -6.89 1.73
CA PRO A 66 15.44 -6.00 0.90
C PRO A 66 15.37 -6.33 -0.60
N GLU A 67 15.00 -7.55 -0.97
CA GLU A 67 14.85 -7.99 -2.37
C GLU A 67 13.47 -7.63 -2.94
N PHE A 68 12.58 -7.04 -2.14
CA PHE A 68 11.24 -6.69 -2.59
C PHE A 68 11.28 -5.70 -3.77
N PRO A 69 10.58 -5.98 -4.90
CA PRO A 69 10.73 -5.24 -6.14
C PRO A 69 10.59 -3.72 -5.98
N VAL A 70 11.61 -2.97 -6.37
CA VAL A 70 11.58 -1.51 -6.48
C VAL A 70 11.41 -1.17 -7.96
N PRO A 71 10.57 -0.19 -8.35
CA PRO A 71 10.48 0.22 -9.73
C PRO A 71 11.86 0.54 -10.29
N SER A 72 12.21 -0.12 -11.39
CA SER A 72 13.37 0.26 -12.20
C SER A 72 13.17 1.71 -12.62
N ALA A 73 14.04 2.60 -12.14
CA ALA A 73 14.05 4.01 -12.55
C ALA A 73 13.99 4.07 -14.07
N GLN A 74 12.97 4.74 -14.62
CA GLN A 74 12.91 4.97 -16.06
C GLN A 74 14.22 5.66 -16.48
N PRO A 75 14.85 5.26 -17.59
CA PRO A 75 16.04 5.93 -18.07
C PRO A 75 15.71 7.41 -18.28
N SER A 76 16.47 8.28 -17.62
CA SER A 76 16.37 9.73 -17.75
C SER A 76 16.33 10.09 -19.25
N PRO A 77 15.39 10.95 -19.70
CA PRO A 77 15.39 11.37 -21.11
C PRO A 77 16.75 11.99 -21.44
N PRO A 78 17.31 11.72 -22.64
CA PRO A 78 18.62 12.23 -23.03
C PRO A 78 18.63 13.76 -22.89
N PRO A 79 19.75 14.35 -22.43
CA PRO A 79 19.83 15.79 -22.23
C PRO A 79 19.54 16.49 -23.55
N MET A 80 18.40 17.20 -23.63
CA MET A 80 18.07 18.03 -24.79
C MET A 80 19.18 19.07 -24.95
N THR A 81 20.02 18.90 -25.97
CA THR A 81 20.98 19.91 -26.38
C THR A 81 20.20 21.17 -26.75
N ARG A 82 20.17 22.15 -25.85
CA ARG A 82 19.66 23.49 -26.16
C ARG A 82 20.51 24.04 -27.31
N MET A 83 19.96 24.04 -28.53
CA MET A 83 20.54 24.80 -29.64
C MET A 83 20.61 26.26 -29.20
N ARG A 84 21.84 26.77 -28.99
CA ARG A 84 22.06 28.20 -28.79
C ARG A 84 21.78 28.90 -30.11
N ARG A 85 20.81 29.81 -30.11
CA ARG A 85 20.54 30.70 -31.25
C ARG A 85 21.81 31.52 -31.51
N ALA A 86 22.38 31.37 -32.71
CA ALA A 86 23.47 32.22 -33.16
C ALA A 86 22.93 33.64 -33.33
N MET A 87 23.67 34.61 -32.76
CA MET A 87 23.52 36.04 -33.01
C MET A 87 24.13 36.38 -34.37
#